data_AF-A0A9P5NK85-F1
#
_entry.id   AF-A0A9P5NK85-F1
#
_cell.length_a   1.000
_cell.length_b   1.000
_cell.length_c   1.000
_cell.angle_alpha   90.00
_cell.angle_beta   90.00
_cell.angle_gamma   90.00
#
_symmetry.space_group_name_H-M   'P 1'
#
loop_
_entity.id
_entity.type
_entity.pdbx_description
1 polymer ?
#
loop_
_entity_poly.entity_id
_entity_poly.type
_entity_poly.pdbx_seq_one_letter_code
_entity_poly.pdbx_strand_id
1 'polypeptide(L)'
;MVSHQRVFVGNLQQFNMVEIGPTTTAGDVLSLMDAQGALNGWAGSGGWMVFEVAQDFGMERPIRSYELLADVQASWLKEKTVNYFVLKLTPLATPLSRSAIPSSAPTHSGYVEWEAKRGKWSKRWLRLREHNLWLAKRDNGKDEVLLCSLSNFDAYVVTRNHKSPKPFAFAIKSTDNMSFFENTDDYLHTFSCSEKDGSVWLEKILIARSYVLYQERHVLFSPKSSNENATAALSRSGTKKYASNSRPIHPHVPLPPLLAPKSNNAVFEPGSLLAKQL
;
A
#
# COMPACT_ATOMS: atom_id res chain seq x y z
N MET A 1 2.91 25.17 -8.71
CA MET A 1 3.16 25.51 -10.12
C MET A 1 2.01 24.97 -10.93
N VAL A 2 1.49 25.74 -11.88
CA VAL A 2 0.43 25.30 -12.79
C VAL A 2 1.09 24.77 -14.06
N SER A 3 0.63 23.62 -14.57
CA SER A 3 1.06 23.06 -15.85
C SER A 3 -0.13 22.88 -16.79
N HIS A 4 0.12 22.96 -18.10
CA HIS A 4 -0.91 22.67 -19.11
C HIS A 4 -0.61 21.32 -19.74
N GLN A 5 -1.56 20.39 -19.65
CA GLN A 5 -1.36 19.02 -20.09
C GLN A 5 -2.47 18.60 -21.05
N ARG A 6 -2.08 17.89 -22.12
CA ARG A 6 -3.04 17.17 -22.95
C ARG A 6 -3.55 15.97 -22.18
N VAL A 7 -4.87 15.89 -22.08
CA VAL A 7 -5.56 14.75 -21.50
C VAL A 7 -6.39 14.11 -22.61
N PHE A 8 -6.01 12.92 -23.00
CA PHE A 8 -6.62 12.17 -24.10
C PHE A 8 -7.89 11.44 -23.65
N VAL A 9 -8.79 11.10 -24.57
CA VAL A 9 -10.01 10.35 -24.27
C VAL A 9 -10.07 9.09 -25.12
N GLY A 10 -10.05 7.93 -24.47
CA GLY A 10 -10.14 6.58 -25.05
C GLY A 10 -8.93 6.16 -25.90
N ASN A 11 -8.54 6.98 -26.87
CA ASN A 11 -7.39 6.83 -27.74
C ASN A 11 -6.57 8.13 -27.82
N LEU A 12 -5.51 8.15 -28.63
CA LEU A 12 -4.61 9.31 -28.79
C LEU A 12 -5.09 10.36 -29.81
N GLN A 13 -6.32 10.24 -30.32
CA GLN A 13 -6.84 11.12 -31.38
C GLN A 13 -7.62 12.31 -30.82
N GLN A 14 -8.32 12.13 -29.71
CA GLN A 14 -9.11 13.17 -29.05
C GLN A 14 -8.47 13.55 -27.72
N PHE A 15 -8.30 14.85 -27.50
CA PHE A 15 -7.77 15.37 -26.24
C PHE A 15 -8.32 16.77 -25.94
N ASN A 16 -8.27 17.13 -24.67
CA ASN A 16 -8.54 18.48 -24.20
C ASN A 16 -7.29 18.99 -23.47
N MET A 17 -7.05 20.29 -23.55
CA MET A 17 -6.01 20.95 -22.76
C MET A 17 -6.56 21.20 -21.36
N VAL A 18 -5.89 20.65 -20.35
CA VAL A 18 -6.27 20.80 -18.95
C VAL A 18 -5.20 21.57 -18.21
N GLU A 19 -5.63 22.55 -17.42
CA GLU A 19 -4.79 23.25 -16.46
C GLU A 19 -4.68 22.39 -15.19
N ILE A 20 -3.48 21.88 -14.92
CA ILE A 20 -3.16 21.08 -13.74
C ILE A 20 -2.47 21.98 -12.72
N GLY A 21 -3.21 22.34 -11.68
CA GLY A 21 -2.72 23.03 -10.51
C GLY A 21 -2.39 22.08 -9.35
N PRO A 22 -1.87 22.61 -8.23
CA PRO A 22 -1.50 21.82 -7.05
C PRO A 22 -2.66 21.04 -6.41
N THR A 23 -3.90 21.45 -6.65
CA THR A 23 -5.11 20.83 -6.08
C THR A 23 -5.93 20.06 -7.11
N THR A 24 -5.53 20.05 -8.39
CA THR A 24 -6.29 19.39 -9.45
C THR A 24 -6.21 17.88 -9.28
N THR A 25 -7.35 17.26 -8.98
CA THR A 25 -7.47 15.81 -8.86
C THR A 25 -7.82 15.14 -10.19
N ALA A 26 -7.59 13.84 -10.28
CA ALA A 26 -8.09 13.06 -11.42
C ALA A 26 -9.63 13.12 -11.53
N GLY A 27 -10.35 13.22 -10.40
CA GLY A 27 -11.80 13.37 -10.37
C GLY A 27 -12.28 14.68 -10.98
N ASP A 28 -11.59 15.79 -10.70
CA ASP A 28 -11.92 17.10 -11.29
C ASP A 28 -11.80 17.05 -12.82
N VAL A 29 -10.77 16.38 -13.32
CA VAL A 29 -10.57 16.18 -14.76
C VAL A 29 -11.67 15.32 -15.36
N LEU A 30 -12.08 14.23 -14.69
CA LEU A 30 -13.22 13.41 -15.15
C LEU A 30 -14.51 14.25 -15.23
N SER A 31 -14.83 15.01 -14.19
CA SER A 31 -16.03 15.86 -14.15
C SER A 31 -15.99 16.95 -15.22
N LEU A 32 -14.82 17.56 -15.47
CA LEU A 32 -14.64 18.54 -16.53
C LEU A 32 -14.91 17.94 -17.92
N MET A 33 -14.34 16.76 -18.22
CA MET A 33 -14.53 16.10 -19.51
C MET A 33 -15.98 15.64 -19.71
N ASP A 34 -16.62 15.16 -18.65
CA ASP A 34 -18.03 14.73 -18.68
C ASP A 34 -18.97 15.92 -18.95
N ALA A 35 -18.77 17.03 -18.25
CA ALA A 35 -19.54 18.27 -18.46
C ALA A 35 -19.36 18.85 -19.88
N GLN A 36 -18.23 18.59 -20.53
CA GLN A 36 -17.98 18.95 -21.93
C GLN A 36 -18.54 17.93 -22.94
N GLY A 37 -19.16 16.85 -22.45
CA GLY A 37 -19.69 15.76 -23.28
C GLY A 37 -18.63 14.90 -23.96
N ALA A 38 -17.35 15.05 -23.60
CA ALA A 38 -16.23 14.36 -24.23
C ALA A 38 -16.25 12.83 -23.99
N LEU A 39 -16.97 12.39 -22.95
CA LEU A 39 -17.09 10.99 -22.56
C LEU A 39 -18.29 10.28 -23.22
N ASN A 40 -19.16 11.02 -23.91
CA ASN A 40 -20.37 10.50 -24.52
C ASN A 40 -20.05 9.65 -25.76
N GLY A 41 -20.80 8.58 -25.98
CA GLY A 41 -20.72 7.76 -27.19
C GLY A 41 -19.57 6.75 -27.23
N TRP A 42 -18.73 6.66 -26.20
CA TRP A 42 -17.70 5.64 -26.07
C TRP A 42 -18.27 4.31 -25.56
N ALA A 43 -17.80 3.21 -26.12
CA ALA A 43 -18.16 1.86 -25.69
C ALA A 43 -17.04 1.23 -24.84
N GLY A 44 -17.42 0.48 -23.80
CA GLY A 44 -16.49 -0.22 -22.91
C GLY A 44 -17.19 -0.78 -21.68
N SER A 45 -16.41 -1.29 -20.73
CA SER A 45 -16.93 -1.85 -19.48
C SER A 45 -16.39 -1.09 -18.26
N GLY A 46 -17.20 -1.05 -17.20
CA GLY A 46 -16.87 -0.37 -15.96
C GLY A 46 -17.08 1.15 -16.03
N GLY A 47 -16.24 1.90 -15.32
CA GLY A 47 -16.35 3.36 -15.22
C GLY A 47 -15.13 4.06 -15.80
N TRP A 48 -15.26 5.36 -16.04
CA TRP A 48 -14.15 6.19 -16.50
C TRP A 48 -13.14 6.44 -15.38
N MET A 49 -11.87 6.27 -15.70
CA MET A 49 -10.76 6.72 -14.86
C MET A 49 -9.73 7.44 -15.73
N VAL A 50 -8.98 8.36 -15.12
CA VAL A 50 -7.75 8.89 -15.72
C VAL A 50 -6.68 7.82 -15.55
N PHE A 51 -5.87 7.60 -16.57
CA PHE A 51 -4.72 6.71 -16.54
C PHE A 51 -3.45 7.52 -16.72
N GLU A 52 -2.43 7.17 -15.94
CA GLU A 52 -1.05 7.52 -16.25
C GLU A 52 -0.54 6.52 -17.28
N VAL A 53 -0.11 6.99 -18.45
CA VAL A 53 0.68 6.18 -19.38
C VAL A 53 2.15 6.54 -19.22
N ALA A 54 2.89 5.65 -18.57
CA ALA A 54 4.34 5.72 -18.41
C ALA A 54 4.99 5.11 -19.66
N GLN A 55 4.99 5.88 -20.75
CA GLN A 55 5.43 5.44 -22.07
C GLN A 55 6.93 5.15 -22.12
N ASP A 56 7.72 5.83 -21.30
CA ASP A 56 9.13 5.54 -21.05
C ASP A 56 9.39 4.10 -20.60
N PHE A 57 8.44 3.51 -19.87
CA PHE A 57 8.47 2.11 -19.44
C PHE A 57 7.52 1.20 -20.23
N GLY A 58 6.63 1.77 -21.05
CA GLY A 58 5.61 1.06 -21.83
C GLY A 58 4.61 0.32 -20.95
N MET A 59 4.07 1.04 -19.98
CA MET A 59 3.11 0.54 -19.00
C MET A 59 2.15 1.66 -18.59
N GLU A 60 1.03 1.29 -17.98
CA GLU A 60 0.01 2.25 -17.55
C GLU A 60 -0.63 1.84 -16.23
N ARG A 61 -1.22 2.79 -15.51
CA ARG A 61 -2.04 2.50 -14.33
C ARG A 61 -3.26 3.43 -14.26
N PRO A 62 -4.38 2.98 -13.68
CA PRO A 62 -5.46 3.88 -13.32
C PRO A 62 -5.01 4.82 -12.18
N ILE A 63 -5.39 6.08 -12.28
CA ILE A 63 -5.24 7.10 -11.25
C ILE A 63 -6.59 7.25 -10.56
N ARG A 64 -6.62 7.05 -9.24
CA ARG A 64 -7.83 7.15 -8.43
C ARG A 64 -8.34 8.58 -8.45
N SER A 65 -9.66 8.77 -8.40
CA SER A 65 -10.30 10.09 -8.55
C SER A 65 -9.85 11.14 -7.53
N TYR A 66 -9.26 10.72 -6.42
CA TYR A 66 -8.74 11.61 -5.39
C TYR A 66 -7.25 11.91 -5.52
N GLU A 67 -6.48 11.20 -6.33
CA GLU A 67 -5.05 11.50 -6.53
C GLU A 67 -4.87 12.86 -7.21
N LEU A 68 -3.80 13.57 -6.84
CA LEU A 68 -3.44 14.86 -7.44
C LEU A 68 -2.58 14.61 -8.68
N LEU A 69 -2.97 15.20 -9.81
CA LEU A 69 -2.23 14.98 -11.06
C LEU A 69 -0.84 15.64 -11.05
N ALA A 70 -0.68 16.73 -10.29
CA ALA A 70 0.62 17.37 -10.10
C ALA A 70 1.64 16.43 -9.44
N ASP A 71 1.22 15.61 -8.47
CA ASP A 71 2.08 14.63 -7.80
C ASP A 71 2.48 13.52 -8.78
N VAL A 72 1.54 13.06 -9.61
CA VAL A 72 1.84 12.07 -10.66
C VAL A 72 2.88 12.62 -11.65
N GLN A 73 2.70 13.87 -12.11
CA GLN A 73 3.65 14.53 -13.01
C GLN A 73 5.02 14.76 -12.37
N ALA A 74 5.09 14.97 -11.05
CA ALA A 74 6.36 15.16 -10.34
C ALA A 74 7.26 13.90 -10.38
N SER A 75 6.65 12.72 -10.50
CA SER A 75 7.37 11.45 -10.68
C SER A 75 8.02 11.30 -12.06
N TRP A 76 7.58 12.07 -13.06
CA TRP A 76 8.04 11.94 -14.43
C TRP A 76 9.44 12.53 -14.63
N LEU A 77 10.17 11.94 -15.58
CA LEU A 77 11.42 12.50 -16.07
C LEU A 77 11.11 13.70 -16.96
N LYS A 78 11.30 14.91 -16.45
CA LYS A 78 10.97 16.17 -17.16
C LYS A 78 11.67 16.31 -18.53
N GLU A 79 12.85 15.71 -18.66
CA GLU A 79 13.64 15.68 -19.90
C GLU A 79 13.03 14.77 -20.99
N LYS A 80 12.14 13.85 -20.60
CA LYS A 80 11.46 12.90 -21.48
C LYS A 80 9.96 13.15 -21.44
N THR A 81 9.46 14.03 -22.28
CA THR A 81 8.02 14.35 -22.39
C THR A 81 7.27 13.27 -23.19
N VAL A 82 7.34 12.02 -22.74
CA VAL A 82 6.67 10.88 -23.40
C VAL A 82 5.47 10.37 -22.62
N ASN A 83 5.38 10.68 -21.32
CA ASN A 83 4.29 10.26 -20.46
C ASN A 83 3.09 11.21 -20.63
N TYR A 84 1.89 10.66 -20.53
CA TYR A 84 0.66 11.41 -20.75
C TYR A 84 -0.51 10.84 -19.95
N PHE A 85 -1.59 11.62 -19.88
CA PHE A 85 -2.85 11.19 -19.28
C PHE A 85 -3.86 10.80 -20.36
N VAL A 86 -4.59 9.71 -20.11
CA VAL A 86 -5.68 9.27 -20.97
C VAL A 86 -6.86 8.81 -20.12
N LEU A 87 -8.07 9.19 -20.50
CA LEU A 87 -9.29 8.66 -19.88
C LEU A 87 -9.61 7.32 -20.53
N LYS A 88 -9.91 6.30 -19.74
CA LYS A 88 -10.31 4.98 -20.23
C LYS A 88 -11.46 4.42 -19.39
N LEU A 89 -12.34 3.67 -20.04
CA LEU A 89 -13.31 2.81 -19.36
C LEU A 89 -12.58 1.60 -18.78
N THR A 90 -12.80 1.32 -17.51
CA THR A 90 -12.18 0.18 -16.82
C THR A 90 -13.08 -0.42 -15.75
N PRO A 91 -13.10 -1.76 -15.61
CA PRO A 91 -13.79 -2.42 -14.49
C PRO A 91 -13.18 -2.06 -13.12
N LEU A 92 -11.95 -1.52 -13.09
CA LEU A 92 -11.28 -1.09 -11.85
C LEU A 92 -11.89 0.17 -11.22
N ALA A 93 -12.76 0.89 -11.92
CA ALA A 93 -13.37 2.12 -11.41
C ALA A 93 -14.15 1.89 -10.10
N THR A 94 -14.89 0.79 -10.01
CA THR A 94 -15.65 0.43 -8.80
C THR A 94 -14.74 0.07 -7.62
N PRO A 95 -13.84 -0.92 -7.71
CA PRO A 95 -12.98 -1.29 -6.57
C PRO A 95 -11.97 -0.21 -6.17
N LEU A 96 -11.64 0.74 -7.05
CA LEU A 96 -10.72 1.85 -6.75
C LEU A 96 -11.44 3.15 -6.36
N SER A 97 -12.77 3.15 -6.32
CA SER A 97 -13.56 4.29 -5.87
C SER A 97 -13.30 4.61 -4.39
N ARG A 98 -13.52 5.87 -4.00
CA ARG A 98 -13.34 6.31 -2.60
C ARG A 98 -14.22 5.53 -1.61
N SER A 99 -15.42 5.14 -2.02
CA SER A 99 -16.36 4.37 -1.20
C SER A 99 -16.01 2.89 -1.08
N ALA A 100 -15.16 2.36 -1.96
CA ALA A 100 -14.72 0.97 -1.94
C ALA A 100 -13.42 0.74 -1.14
N ILE A 101 -12.84 1.80 -0.55
CA ILE A 101 -11.62 1.70 0.24
C ILE A 101 -11.91 0.82 1.48
N PRO A 102 -11.16 -0.26 1.68
CA PRO A 102 -11.43 -1.18 2.78
C PRO A 102 -11.03 -0.56 4.13
N SER A 103 -11.57 -1.09 5.22
CA SER A 103 -11.18 -0.70 6.58
C SER A 103 -9.78 -1.19 6.98
N SER A 104 -9.23 -2.16 6.25
CA SER A 104 -7.88 -2.69 6.43
C SER A 104 -7.22 -2.97 5.08
N ALA A 105 -5.90 -2.77 4.99
CA ALA A 105 -5.15 -3.11 3.79
C ALA A 105 -5.30 -4.60 3.44
N PRO A 106 -5.56 -4.95 2.17
CA PRO A 106 -5.66 -6.35 1.76
C PRO A 106 -4.32 -7.06 1.85
N THR A 107 -4.37 -8.37 2.06
CA THR A 107 -3.20 -9.25 1.99
C THR A 107 -3.32 -10.18 0.79
N HIS A 108 -2.19 -10.51 0.17
CA HIS A 108 -2.16 -11.51 -0.90
C HIS A 108 -0.77 -12.15 -0.98
N SER A 109 -0.68 -13.39 -1.45
CA SER A 109 0.60 -14.07 -1.62
C SER A 109 0.53 -15.16 -2.67
N GLY A 110 1.61 -15.34 -3.40
CA GLY A 110 1.67 -16.28 -4.51
C GLY A 110 3.03 -16.32 -5.17
N TYR A 111 3.26 -17.36 -5.96
CA TYR A 111 4.47 -17.45 -6.77
C TYR A 111 4.33 -16.58 -8.02
N VAL A 112 5.39 -15.81 -8.31
CA VAL A 112 5.53 -14.98 -9.51
C VAL A 112 6.92 -15.19 -10.11
N GLU A 113 7.06 -14.94 -11.40
CA GLU A 113 8.38 -14.77 -12.01
C GLU A 113 8.80 -13.31 -11.82
N TRP A 114 9.90 -13.07 -11.12
CA TRP A 114 10.45 -11.73 -10.87
C TRP A 114 11.68 -11.48 -11.74
N GLU A 115 11.68 -10.35 -12.45
CA GLU A 115 12.79 -9.90 -13.29
C GLU A 115 13.80 -9.13 -12.44
N ALA A 116 14.77 -9.84 -11.85
CA ALA A 116 15.79 -9.22 -11.00
C ALA A 116 16.73 -8.29 -11.79
N LYS A 117 16.93 -8.59 -13.08
CA LYS A 117 17.62 -7.76 -14.07
C LYS A 117 16.95 -7.98 -15.40
N ARG A 118 17.04 -7.02 -16.33
CA ARG A 118 16.44 -7.12 -17.66
C ARG A 118 16.75 -8.47 -18.34
N GLY A 119 15.70 -9.24 -18.62
CA GLY A 119 15.74 -10.57 -19.23
C GLY A 119 16.08 -11.73 -18.28
N LYS A 120 16.45 -11.46 -17.03
CA LYS A 120 16.81 -12.48 -16.02
C LYS A 120 15.68 -12.65 -15.03
N TRP A 121 14.93 -13.72 -15.23
CA TRP A 121 13.76 -14.06 -14.43
C TRP A 121 14.10 -15.11 -13.38
N SER A 122 13.43 -15.01 -12.23
CA SER A 122 13.49 -16.05 -11.20
C SER A 122 12.14 -16.19 -10.52
N LYS A 123 11.72 -17.44 -10.30
CA LYS A 123 10.52 -17.74 -9.53
C LYS A 123 10.74 -17.34 -8.07
N ARG A 124 9.82 -16.51 -7.56
CA ARG A 124 9.85 -15.97 -6.19
C ARG A 124 8.47 -16.05 -5.57
N TRP A 125 8.45 -16.14 -4.24
CA TRP A 125 7.24 -15.98 -3.45
C TRP A 125 7.05 -14.51 -3.16
N LEU A 126 6.01 -13.90 -3.73
CA LEU A 126 5.64 -12.51 -3.49
C LEU A 126 4.54 -12.48 -2.42
N ARG A 127 4.64 -11.54 -1.49
CA ARG A 127 3.64 -11.33 -0.45
C ARG A 127 3.34 -9.84 -0.26
N LEU A 128 2.07 -9.50 -0.38
CA LEU A 128 1.49 -8.23 0.04
C LEU A 128 1.00 -8.37 1.48
N ARG A 129 1.64 -7.66 2.41
CA ARG A 129 1.21 -7.54 3.81
C ARG A 129 1.63 -6.18 4.33
N GLU A 130 0.86 -5.64 5.28
CA GLU A 130 1.22 -4.37 5.95
C GLU A 130 1.62 -3.31 4.92
N HIS A 131 0.82 -3.12 3.85
CA HIS A 131 1.07 -2.12 2.80
C HIS A 131 2.47 -2.16 2.16
N ASN A 132 3.14 -3.31 2.25
CA ASN A 132 4.48 -3.55 1.73
C ASN A 132 4.47 -4.81 0.85
N LEU A 133 5.36 -4.82 -0.15
CA LEU A 133 5.64 -6.01 -0.93
C LEU A 133 6.92 -6.65 -0.45
N TRP A 134 6.83 -7.95 -0.20
CA TRP A 134 7.91 -8.77 0.31
C TRP A 134 8.20 -9.90 -0.65
N LEU A 135 9.48 -10.21 -0.82
CA LEU A 135 9.94 -11.23 -1.76
C LEU A 135 10.77 -12.28 -1.02
N ALA A 136 10.46 -13.54 -1.25
CA ALA A 136 11.20 -14.67 -0.69
C ALA A 136 11.53 -15.71 -1.76
N LYS A 137 12.51 -16.57 -1.47
CA LYS A 137 12.83 -17.69 -2.36
C LYS A 137 11.71 -18.74 -2.40
N ARG A 138 10.99 -18.92 -1.28
CA ARG A 138 9.93 -19.92 -1.08
C ARG A 138 8.84 -19.38 -0.14
N ASP A 139 7.73 -20.09 -0.05
CA ASP A 139 6.53 -19.80 0.75
C ASP A 139 6.65 -20.14 2.25
N ASN A 140 7.84 -20.49 2.72
CA ASN A 140 8.09 -20.90 4.11
C ASN A 140 8.35 -19.73 5.08
N GLY A 141 8.27 -18.48 4.60
CA GLY A 141 8.50 -17.27 5.40
C GLY A 141 9.95 -17.03 5.83
N LYS A 142 10.92 -17.80 5.31
CA LYS A 142 12.35 -17.56 5.53
C LYS A 142 12.94 -16.72 4.39
N ASP A 143 14.03 -16.01 4.70
CA ASP A 143 14.76 -15.16 3.75
C ASP A 143 13.87 -14.16 3.00
N GLU A 144 12.84 -13.65 3.69
CA GLU A 144 11.93 -12.66 3.12
C GLU A 144 12.59 -11.28 3.18
N VAL A 145 12.64 -10.61 2.03
CA VAL A 145 13.25 -9.30 1.86
C VAL A 145 12.14 -8.31 1.53
N LEU A 146 12.15 -7.15 2.20
CA LEU A 146 11.28 -6.04 1.84
C LEU A 146 11.69 -5.55 0.44
N LEU A 147 10.76 -5.62 -0.51
CA LEU A 147 10.99 -5.17 -1.86
C LEU A 147 10.69 -3.67 -1.99
N CYS A 148 9.48 -3.26 -1.61
CA CYS A 148 9.08 -1.85 -1.64
C CYS A 148 7.86 -1.59 -0.75
N SER A 149 7.63 -0.32 -0.44
CA SER A 149 6.46 0.15 0.30
C SER A 149 5.42 0.75 -0.64
N LEU A 150 4.15 0.41 -0.45
CA LEU A 150 3.04 1.06 -1.14
C LEU A 150 2.74 2.46 -0.60
N SER A 151 3.63 3.05 0.21
CA SER A 151 3.59 4.48 0.55
C SER A 151 4.09 5.36 -0.60
N ASN A 152 4.98 4.82 -1.43
CA ASN A 152 5.55 5.51 -2.58
C ASN A 152 5.76 4.62 -3.81
N PHE A 153 5.07 3.47 -3.87
CA PHE A 153 5.00 2.61 -5.05
C PHE A 153 3.54 2.33 -5.42
N ASP A 154 3.30 2.13 -6.72
CA ASP A 154 2.00 1.71 -7.23
C ASP A 154 2.15 0.67 -8.36
N ALA A 155 1.04 0.01 -8.70
CA ALA A 155 1.03 -1.07 -9.68
C ALA A 155 0.67 -0.57 -11.09
N TYR A 156 1.35 -1.11 -12.09
CA TYR A 156 1.20 -0.80 -13.50
C TYR A 156 1.02 -2.09 -14.31
N VAL A 157 0.14 -2.05 -15.31
CA VAL A 157 0.05 -3.09 -16.33
C VAL A 157 1.08 -2.80 -17.41
N VAL A 158 1.89 -3.79 -17.77
CA VAL A 158 2.85 -3.64 -18.87
C VAL A 158 2.09 -3.79 -20.19
N THR A 159 2.03 -2.72 -20.97
CA THR A 159 1.25 -2.66 -22.22
C THR A 159 2.10 -2.99 -23.44
N ARG A 160 3.41 -2.72 -23.39
CA ARG A 160 4.33 -3.11 -24.45
C ARG A 160 4.63 -4.61 -24.38
N ASN A 161 4.95 -5.18 -25.53
CA ASN A 161 5.34 -6.59 -25.58
C ASN A 161 6.62 -6.82 -24.76
N HIS A 162 6.50 -7.50 -23.62
CA HIS A 162 7.61 -7.79 -22.72
C HIS A 162 7.98 -9.27 -22.80
N LYS A 163 9.26 -9.57 -23.02
CA LYS A 163 9.77 -10.94 -23.15
C LYS A 163 9.82 -11.64 -21.78
N SER A 164 8.65 -11.94 -21.26
CA SER A 164 8.45 -12.55 -19.95
C SER A 164 8.10 -14.04 -20.05
N PRO A 165 8.42 -14.86 -19.03
CA PRO A 165 8.14 -16.30 -19.05
C PRO A 165 6.65 -16.66 -18.98
N LYS A 166 5.78 -15.72 -18.59
CA LYS A 166 4.35 -15.92 -18.38
C LYS A 166 3.55 -14.81 -19.08
N PRO A 167 2.32 -15.07 -19.52
CA PRO A 167 1.59 -14.17 -20.42
C PRO A 167 1.23 -12.82 -19.82
N PHE A 168 1.01 -12.75 -18.51
CA PHE A 168 0.63 -11.51 -17.85
C PHE A 168 1.84 -10.88 -17.17
N ALA A 169 2.27 -9.73 -17.68
CA ALA A 169 3.33 -8.93 -17.08
C ALA A 169 2.76 -7.67 -16.41
N PHE A 170 3.20 -7.42 -15.18
CA PHE A 170 2.88 -6.21 -14.43
C PHE A 170 4.13 -5.70 -13.74
N ALA A 171 4.12 -4.44 -13.35
CA ALA A 171 5.25 -3.82 -12.69
C ALA A 171 4.81 -3.00 -11.48
N ILE A 172 5.72 -2.86 -10.53
CA ILE A 172 5.57 -2.03 -9.35
C ILE A 172 6.63 -0.94 -9.44
N LYS A 173 6.20 0.30 -9.64
CA LYS A 173 7.07 1.46 -9.90
C LYS A 173 6.91 2.45 -8.77
N SER A 174 8.02 3.10 -8.39
CA SER A 174 7.95 4.23 -7.47
C SER A 174 7.14 5.39 -8.08
N THR A 175 6.34 6.04 -7.24
CA THR A 175 5.65 7.29 -7.54
C THR A 175 6.51 8.51 -7.21
N ASP A 176 7.74 8.32 -6.76
CA ASP A 176 8.72 9.40 -6.62
C ASP A 176 9.50 9.60 -7.94
N ASN A 177 10.31 10.65 -7.99
CA ASN A 177 11.18 10.86 -9.13
C ASN A 177 12.33 9.84 -9.14
N MET A 178 12.61 9.24 -10.30
CA MET A 178 13.70 8.26 -10.45
C MET A 178 15.08 8.82 -10.06
N SER A 179 15.28 10.14 -10.12
CA SER A 179 16.53 10.78 -9.69
C SER A 179 16.85 10.63 -8.20
N PHE A 180 15.87 10.22 -7.38
CA PHE A 180 16.07 9.95 -5.95
C PHE A 180 16.64 8.56 -5.67
N PHE A 181 16.80 7.72 -6.69
CA PHE A 181 17.27 6.35 -6.55
C PHE A 181 18.74 6.25 -6.95
N GLU A 182 19.59 5.78 -6.03
CA GLU A 182 21.00 5.48 -6.32
C GLU A 182 21.15 4.35 -7.34
N ASN A 183 20.28 3.34 -7.21
CA ASN A 183 20.21 2.20 -8.11
C ASN A 183 18.85 2.21 -8.84
N THR A 184 18.90 2.30 -10.17
CA THR A 184 17.70 2.31 -11.01
C THR A 184 16.91 1.01 -10.94
N ASP A 185 17.55 -0.11 -10.57
CA ASP A 185 16.87 -1.40 -10.41
C ASP A 185 15.91 -1.40 -9.19
N ASP A 186 16.06 -0.45 -8.26
CA ASP A 186 15.18 -0.29 -7.09
C ASP A 186 13.94 0.58 -7.40
N TYR A 187 13.94 1.29 -8.54
CA TYR A 187 12.84 2.16 -8.97
C TYR A 187 11.63 1.38 -9.51
N LEU A 188 11.89 0.21 -10.11
CA LEU A 188 10.92 -0.56 -10.89
C LEU A 188 11.14 -2.06 -10.70
N HIS A 189 10.08 -2.76 -10.30
CA HIS A 189 10.10 -4.21 -10.17
C HIS A 189 9.08 -4.84 -11.13
N THR A 190 9.56 -5.64 -12.07
CA THR A 190 8.71 -6.31 -13.06
C THR A 190 8.46 -7.75 -12.67
N PHE A 191 7.20 -8.18 -12.84
CA PHE A 191 6.71 -9.50 -12.54
C PHE A 191 5.98 -10.09 -13.73
N SER A 192 5.94 -11.42 -13.81
CA SER A 192 5.00 -12.11 -14.68
C SER A 192 4.38 -13.35 -14.04
N CYS A 193 3.13 -13.62 -14.40
CA CYS A 193 2.34 -14.74 -13.89
C CYS A 193 1.19 -15.09 -14.86
N SER A 194 0.27 -15.97 -14.45
CA SER A 194 -0.94 -16.24 -15.24
C SER A 194 -1.85 -15.01 -15.30
N GLU A 195 -2.68 -14.88 -16.33
CA GLU A 195 -3.62 -13.74 -16.44
C GLU A 195 -4.58 -13.63 -15.25
N LYS A 196 -5.05 -14.78 -14.76
CA LYS A 196 -5.92 -14.86 -13.59
C LYS A 196 -5.21 -14.32 -12.34
N ASP A 197 -3.99 -14.79 -12.07
CA ASP A 197 -3.23 -14.36 -10.90
C ASP A 197 -2.81 -12.89 -11.02
N GLY A 198 -2.41 -12.48 -12.23
CA GLY A 198 -1.96 -11.12 -12.51
C GLY A 198 -3.04 -10.07 -12.31
N SER A 199 -4.27 -10.37 -12.74
CA SER A 199 -5.43 -9.51 -12.51
C SER A 199 -5.71 -9.33 -11.01
N VAL A 200 -5.61 -10.43 -10.23
CA VAL A 200 -5.77 -10.39 -8.77
C VAL A 200 -4.64 -9.60 -8.11
N TRP A 201 -3.39 -9.81 -8.51
CA TRP A 201 -2.23 -9.06 -8.00
C TRP A 201 -2.40 -7.56 -8.22
N LEU A 202 -2.72 -7.16 -9.45
CA LEU A 202 -2.90 -5.77 -9.82
C LEU A 202 -4.01 -5.14 -8.96
N GLU A 203 -5.20 -5.75 -8.91
CA GLU A 203 -6.31 -5.23 -8.13
C GLU A 203 -5.96 -5.11 -6.64
N LYS A 204 -5.37 -6.15 -6.04
CA LYS A 204 -5.03 -6.15 -4.60
C LYS A 204 -3.98 -5.08 -4.25
N ILE A 205 -2.96 -4.90 -5.09
CA ILE A 205 -1.94 -3.88 -4.86
C ILE A 205 -2.54 -2.48 -5.05
N LEU A 206 -3.36 -2.28 -6.09
CA LEU A 206 -4.03 -1.00 -6.31
C LEU A 206 -4.96 -0.67 -5.13
N ILE A 207 -5.73 -1.62 -4.61
CA ILE A 207 -6.58 -1.42 -3.42
C ILE A 207 -5.74 -1.14 -2.17
N ALA A 208 -4.62 -1.84 -1.98
CA ALA A 208 -3.72 -1.57 -0.86
C ALA A 208 -3.13 -0.16 -0.92
N ARG A 209 -2.75 0.31 -2.11
CA ARG A 209 -2.30 1.70 -2.30
C ARG A 209 -3.43 2.71 -2.04
N SER A 210 -4.67 2.42 -2.47
CA SER A 210 -5.85 3.23 -2.12
C SER A 210 -6.01 3.41 -0.61
N TYR A 211 -5.85 2.32 0.14
CA TYR A 211 -5.89 2.34 1.60
C TYR A 211 -4.78 3.25 2.18
N VAL A 212 -3.55 3.12 1.71
CA VAL A 212 -2.42 3.94 2.19
C VAL A 212 -2.67 5.43 1.93
N LEU A 213 -3.05 5.79 0.70
CA LEU A 213 -3.37 7.18 0.33
C LEU A 213 -4.49 7.77 1.20
N TYR A 214 -5.50 6.97 1.53
CA TYR A 214 -6.58 7.36 2.41
C TYR A 214 -6.07 7.64 3.83
N GLN A 215 -5.23 6.76 4.38
CA GLN A 215 -4.67 6.94 5.73
C GLN A 215 -3.77 8.16 5.81
N GLU A 216 -2.84 8.32 4.87
CA GLU A 216 -1.92 9.47 4.80
C GLU A 216 -2.70 10.79 4.77
N ARG A 217 -3.76 10.86 3.96
CA ARG A 217 -4.58 12.08 3.87
C ARG A 217 -5.49 12.30 5.08
N HIS A 218 -6.06 11.27 5.68
CA HIS A 218 -6.88 11.46 6.90
C HIS A 218 -6.04 11.90 8.10
N VAL A 219 -4.79 11.43 8.18
CA VAL A 219 -3.86 11.84 9.23
C VAL A 219 -3.39 13.29 9.01
N LEU A 220 -3.12 13.67 7.75
CA LEU A 220 -2.59 15.01 7.42
C LEU A 220 -3.67 16.10 7.27
N PHE A 221 -4.91 15.73 6.90
CA PHE A 221 -6.02 16.66 6.61
C PHE A 221 -7.26 16.44 7.46
N SER A 222 -7.21 15.63 8.53
CA SER A 222 -8.19 15.80 9.61
C SER A 222 -8.13 17.25 10.05
N PRO A 223 -9.24 18.01 10.01
CA PRO A 223 -9.24 19.30 10.66
C PRO A 223 -8.90 19.00 12.11
N LYS A 224 -7.73 19.46 12.57
CA LYS A 224 -7.53 19.66 14.00
C LYS A 224 -8.77 20.45 14.41
N SER A 225 -9.65 19.82 15.17
CA SER A 225 -10.77 20.50 15.77
C SER A 225 -10.17 21.74 16.40
N SER A 226 -10.59 22.90 15.90
CA SER A 226 -10.20 24.20 16.41
C SER A 226 -10.80 24.33 17.81
N ASN A 227 -10.14 23.70 18.78
CA ASN A 227 -10.29 23.93 20.20
C ASN A 227 -8.87 24.05 20.77
N GLU A 228 -8.25 25.18 20.45
CA GLU A 228 -7.27 25.78 21.35
C GLU A 228 -7.98 26.15 22.65
N ASN A 229 -7.99 25.21 23.59
CA ASN A 229 -7.77 25.41 25.03
C ASN A 229 -8.11 24.13 25.79
N ALA A 230 -7.10 23.27 25.95
CA ALA A 230 -6.97 22.48 27.16
C ALA A 230 -5.55 21.94 27.23
N THR A 231 -4.77 22.48 28.16
CA THR A 231 -3.66 21.79 28.82
C THR A 231 -4.18 20.46 29.37
N ALA A 232 -4.16 19.40 28.56
CA ALA A 232 -4.46 18.05 29.00
C ALA A 232 -3.14 17.29 29.13
N ALA A 233 -2.64 17.31 30.37
CA ALA A 233 -1.54 16.49 30.82
C ALA A 233 -1.78 15.01 30.46
N LEU A 234 -0.70 14.34 30.05
CA LEU A 234 -0.61 12.89 29.89
C LEU A 234 -1.17 12.19 31.13
N SER A 235 -2.39 11.66 31.02
CA SER A 235 -3.01 10.88 32.09
C SER A 235 -2.39 9.49 32.10
N ARG A 236 -1.40 9.32 32.98
CA ARG A 236 -0.87 8.01 33.37
C ARG A 236 -2.00 7.19 33.99
N SER A 237 -2.24 6.00 33.44
CA SER A 237 -3.21 5.04 33.98
C SER A 237 -2.79 4.64 35.40
N GLY A 238 -3.55 5.11 36.40
CA GLY A 238 -3.31 4.86 37.81
C GLY A 238 -3.81 3.49 38.24
N THR A 239 -2.93 2.70 38.85
CA THR A 239 -3.23 1.47 39.57
C THR A 239 -4.18 1.75 40.74
N LYS A 240 -5.31 1.05 40.78
CA LYS A 240 -6.32 1.13 41.86
C LYS A 240 -5.71 0.66 43.18
N LYS A 241 -5.59 1.57 44.15
CA LYS A 241 -5.38 1.23 45.58
C LYS A 241 -6.75 1.07 46.24
N TYR A 242 -7.05 -0.13 46.74
CA TYR A 242 -8.17 -0.37 47.64
C TYR A 242 -7.87 0.26 49.00
N ALA A 243 -8.76 1.14 49.47
CA ALA A 243 -8.77 1.65 50.83
C ALA A 243 -9.48 0.66 51.75
N SER A 244 -8.79 0.26 52.82
CA SER A 244 -9.26 -0.64 53.86
C SER A 244 -10.21 0.07 54.83
N ASN A 245 -11.42 -0.45 55.00
CA ASN A 245 -12.28 -0.14 56.15
C ASN A 245 -12.32 -1.35 57.11
N SER A 246 -12.00 -1.08 58.37
CA SER A 246 -12.43 -1.72 59.63
C SER A 246 -12.60 -3.25 59.71
N ARG A 247 -11.74 -3.88 60.53
CA ARG A 247 -11.84 -5.26 61.07
C ARG A 247 -12.98 -5.41 62.09
N PRO A 248 -13.55 -6.63 62.23
CA PRO A 248 -13.91 -7.22 63.52
C PRO A 248 -12.83 -8.18 64.03
N ILE A 249 -12.82 -8.36 65.36
CA ILE A 249 -11.81 -9.05 66.19
C ILE A 249 -12.10 -10.56 66.26
N HIS A 250 -11.08 -11.41 66.06
CA HIS A 250 -11.05 -12.81 66.52
C HIS A 250 -9.62 -13.28 66.88
N PRO A 251 -9.47 -14.28 67.76
CA PRO A 251 -8.32 -14.41 68.66
C PRO A 251 -7.09 -15.13 68.08
N HIS A 252 -5.93 -14.77 68.64
CA HIS A 252 -4.59 -15.28 68.35
C HIS A 252 -4.42 -16.80 68.53
N VAL A 253 -3.79 -17.44 67.54
CA VAL A 253 -3.09 -18.72 67.69
C VAL A 253 -1.63 -18.51 67.27
N PRO A 254 -0.61 -18.93 68.06
CA PRO A 254 0.78 -18.68 67.73
C PRO A 254 1.33 -19.74 66.75
N LEU A 255 2.04 -19.28 65.72
CA LEU A 255 2.82 -20.12 64.80
C LEU A 255 4.32 -20.13 65.21
N PRO A 256 5.05 -21.24 65.00
CA PRO A 256 6.46 -21.38 65.41
C PRO A 256 7.43 -20.66 64.45
N PRO A 257 8.69 -20.42 64.87
CA PRO A 257 9.66 -19.65 64.11
C PRO A 257 10.31 -20.42 62.95
N LEU A 258 10.61 -19.67 61.89
CA LEU A 258 11.28 -20.07 60.64
C LEU A 258 12.72 -20.57 60.88
N LEU A 259 13.05 -21.73 60.30
CA LEU A 259 14.42 -22.22 60.15
C LEU A 259 14.99 -21.83 58.77
N ALA A 260 16.25 -21.44 58.78
CA ALA A 260 17.09 -21.03 57.65
C ALA A 260 17.41 -22.19 56.67
N PRO A 261 18.01 -21.92 55.49
CA PRO A 261 17.83 -22.70 54.27
C PRO A 261 18.75 -23.92 54.19
N LYS A 262 18.25 -24.99 53.56
CA LYS A 262 19.08 -26.09 53.05
C LYS A 262 19.14 -26.02 51.52
N SER A 263 20.37 -25.99 51.02
CA SER A 263 20.73 -26.16 49.62
C SER A 263 20.19 -27.48 49.07
N ASN A 264 19.42 -27.44 48.00
CA ASN A 264 19.25 -28.58 47.11
C ASN A 264 19.07 -28.10 45.67
N ASN A 265 20.00 -28.53 44.82
CA ASN A 265 19.93 -28.40 43.37
C ASN A 265 18.78 -29.25 42.83
N ALA A 266 17.65 -28.62 42.50
CA ALA A 266 16.65 -29.17 41.59
C ALA A 266 15.97 -28.00 40.86
N VAL A 267 16.31 -27.82 39.59
CA VAL A 267 15.91 -26.67 38.77
C VAL A 267 14.46 -26.76 38.27
N PHE A 268 13.76 -27.89 38.48
CA PHE A 268 12.38 -28.05 38.02
C PHE A 268 11.51 -28.81 39.03
N GLU A 269 10.24 -28.40 39.13
CA GLU A 269 9.25 -29.03 40.00
C GLU A 269 8.81 -30.41 39.49
N PRO A 270 8.43 -31.34 40.40
CA PRO A 270 7.91 -32.64 40.03
C PRO A 270 6.60 -32.49 39.23
N GLY A 271 6.62 -32.89 37.95
CA GLY A 271 5.47 -32.82 37.05
C GLY A 271 5.66 -31.95 35.81
N SER A 272 6.80 -31.26 35.67
CA SER A 272 7.13 -30.49 34.47
C SER A 272 7.40 -31.38 33.24
N LEU A 273 6.78 -31.05 32.11
CA LEU A 273 6.96 -31.72 30.81
C LEU A 273 8.39 -31.60 30.24
N LEU A 274 9.22 -30.72 30.81
CA LEU A 274 10.62 -30.55 30.43
C LEU A 274 11.59 -31.60 31.03
N ALA A 275 11.12 -32.46 31.93
CA ALA A 275 11.96 -33.52 32.51
C ALA A 275 12.17 -34.75 31.60
N LYS A 276 11.48 -34.84 30.45
CA LYS A 276 11.46 -36.04 29.59
C LYS A 276 12.39 -35.99 28.36
N GLN A 277 13.35 -35.07 28.31
CA GLN A 277 14.31 -34.97 27.19
C GLN A 277 15.78 -34.96 27.62
N LEU A 278 16.10 -35.56 28.77
CA LEU A 278 17.48 -35.88 29.16
C LEU A 278 17.63 -37.38 29.39
#